data_AF-A0A1I4XXZ1-F1
#
_entry.id   AF-A0A1I4XXZ1-F1
#
_cell.length_a   1.000
_cell.length_b   1.000
_cell.length_c   1.000
_cell.angle_alpha   90.00
_cell.angle_beta   90.00
_cell.angle_gamma   90.00
#
_symmetry.space_group_name_H-M   'P 1'
#
loop_
_entity.id
_entity.type
_entity.pdbx_description
1 polymer ?
#
loop_
_entity_poly.entity_id
_entity_poly.type
_entity_poly.pdbx_seq_one_letter_code
_entity_poly.pdbx_strand_id
1 'polypeptide(L)' 'MDYFSLLQWPAMVVNILAVWLLTSRSKNKRHAGFLLSLLSNGLWIVWGWFAQAFAVIGLQIALAALNMHGVKKTD' A
#
# COMPACT_ATOMS: atom_id res chain seq x y z
N MET A 1 19.02 7.56 -16.12
CA MET A 1 18.81 6.45 -15.18
C MET A 1 17.33 6.38 -14.88
N ASP A 2 16.71 5.23 -15.06
CA ASP A 2 15.26 5.08 -14.96
C ASP A 2 14.85 5.06 -13.47
N TYR A 3 14.86 6.24 -12.83
CA TYR A 3 14.59 6.41 -11.41
C TYR A 3 13.22 5.85 -11.00
N PHE A 4 12.30 5.74 -11.95
CA PHE A 4 10.99 5.15 -11.74
C PHE A 4 11.06 3.65 -11.52
N SER A 5 11.97 2.91 -12.18
CA SER A 5 12.15 1.48 -11.91
C SER A 5 12.58 1.20 -10.46
N LEU A 6 13.28 2.14 -9.82
CA LEU A 6 13.71 2.01 -8.43
C LEU A 6 12.58 2.20 -7.42
N LEU A 7 11.46 2.84 -7.79
CA LEU A 7 10.33 3.12 -6.89
C LEU A 7 9.62 1.85 -6.40
N GLN A 8 9.77 0.74 -7.12
CA GLN A 8 9.25 -0.57 -6.70
C GLN A 8 9.83 -1.03 -5.36
N TRP A 9 11.11 -0.78 -5.11
CA TRP A 9 11.80 -1.18 -3.88
C TRP A 9 11.23 -0.50 -2.62
N PRO A 10 11.15 0.84 -2.53
CA PRO A 10 10.53 1.50 -1.39
C PRO A 10 9.04 1.14 -1.26
N ALA A 11 8.32 0.91 -2.38
CA ALA A 11 6.93 0.43 -2.32
C ALA A 11 6.83 -0.92 -1.58
N MET A 12 7.72 -1.87 -1.89
CA MET A 12 7.78 -3.16 -1.20
C MET A 12 8.13 -3.01 0.28
N VAL A 13 9.12 -2.20 0.64
CA VAL A 13 9.51 -2.01 2.05
C VAL A 13 8.35 -1.43 2.85
N VAL A 14 7.68 -0.39 2.33
CA VAL A 14 6.51 0.22 2.99
C VAL A 14 5.39 -0.80 3.13
N ASN A 15 5.16 -1.65 2.12
CA ASN A 15 4.14 -2.71 2.19
C ASN A 15 4.42 -3.73 3.29
N ILE A 16 5.68 -4.19 3.40
CA ILE A 16 6.08 -5.16 4.43
C ILE A 16 5.90 -4.56 5.82
N LEU A 17 6.31 -3.30 6.02
CA LEU A 17 6.11 -2.58 7.28
C LEU A 17 4.63 -2.40 7.62
N ALA A 18 3.80 -2.09 6.62
CA ALA A 18 2.36 -1.97 6.78
C ALA A 18 1.74 -3.26 7.33
N VAL A 19 2.05 -4.40 6.69
CA VAL A 19 1.55 -5.72 7.09
C VAL A 19 2.04 -6.10 8.48
N TRP A 20 3.32 -5.84 8.80
CA TRP A 20 3.87 -6.07 10.13
C TRP A 20 3.10 -5.31 11.21
N LEU A 21 2.79 -4.04 10.95
CA LEU A 21 2.09 -3.19 11.91
C LEU A 21 0.60 -3.59 12.02
N LEU A 22 -0.02 -4.06 10.95
CA LEU A 22 -1.40 -4.56 10.93
C LEU A 22 -1.56 -5.86 11.76
N THR A 23 -0.56 -6.74 11.74
CA THR A 23 -0.56 -8.00 12.51
C THR A 23 -0.26 -7.77 13.99
N SER A 24 0.21 -6.59 14.38
CA SER A 24 0.45 -6.24 15.78
C SER A 24 -0.86 -6.11 16.58
N ARG A 25 -0.88 -6.58 17.83
CA ARG A 25 -2.07 -6.55 18.73
C ARG A 25 -2.52 -5.16 19.20
N SER A 26 -1.75 -4.10 18.97
CA SER A 26 -2.04 -2.75 19.48
C SER A 26 -2.89 -1.97 18.48
N LYS A 27 -4.00 -1.38 18.93
CA LYS A 27 -4.89 -0.53 18.10
C LYS A 27 -4.11 0.60 17.39
N ASN A 28 -3.19 1.28 18.09
CA ASN A 28 -2.39 2.36 17.50
C ASN A 28 -1.44 1.85 16.40
N LYS A 29 -0.85 0.66 16.60
CA LYS A 29 0.03 0.04 15.59
C LYS A 29 -0.76 -0.40 14.35
N ARG A 30 -1.99 -0.91 14.52
CA ARG A 30 -2.89 -1.23 13.41
C ARG A 30 -3.25 -0.01 12.56
N HIS A 31 -3.57 1.12 13.20
CA HIS A 31 -3.86 2.36 12.48
C HIS A 31 -2.63 2.87 11.69
N ALA A 32 -1.44 2.78 12.27
CA ALA A 32 -0.19 3.10 11.56
C ALA A 32 0.06 2.15 10.38
N GLY A 33 -0.18 0.85 10.56
CA GLY A 33 -0.08 -0.15 9.48
C GLY A 33 -1.05 0.12 8.34
N PHE A 34 -2.26 0.60 8.65
CA PHE A 34 -3.24 0.99 7.64
C PHE A 34 -2.78 2.18 6.80
N LEU A 35 -2.29 3.24 7.46
CA LEU A 35 -1.70 4.41 6.80
C LEU A 35 -0.53 4.03 5.89
N LEU A 36 0.36 3.15 6.35
CA LEU A 36 1.46 2.64 5.54
C LEU A 36 0.98 1.80 4.36
N SER A 37 -0.10 1.03 4.52
CA SER A 37 -0.68 0.26 3.42
C SER A 37 -1.23 1.20 2.32
N LEU A 38 -1.86 2.32 2.69
CA LEU A 38 -2.25 3.34 1.72
C LEU A 38 -1.05 3.98 1.02
N LEU A 39 0.01 4.30 1.76
CA LEU A 39 1.24 4.86 1.18
C LEU A 39 1.89 3.89 0.18
N SER A 40 1.97 2.59 0.53
CA SER A 40 2.43 1.53 -0.36
C SER A 40 1.60 1.44 -1.64
N ASN A 41 0.26 1.46 -1.51
CA ASN A 41 -0.65 1.44 -2.65
C ASN A 41 -0.42 2.65 -3.58
N GLY A 42 -0.25 3.85 -3.02
CA GLY A 42 0.08 5.05 -3.78
C GLY A 42 1.39 4.93 -4.54
N LEU A 43 2.45 4.43 -3.89
CA LEU A 43 3.75 4.22 -4.53
C LEU A 43 3.65 3.23 -5.72
N TRP A 44 2.91 2.14 -5.57
CA TRP A 44 2.68 1.18 -6.64
C TRP A 44 1.85 1.73 -7.80
N ILE A 45 0.88 2.60 -7.53
CA ILE A 45 0.10 3.29 -8.58
C ILE A 45 1.03 4.22 -9.38
N VAL A 46 1.85 5.02 -8.68
CA VAL A 46 2.81 5.93 -9.31
C VAL A 46 3.80 5.14 -10.17
N TRP A 47 4.39 4.08 -9.61
CA TRP A 47 5.29 3.19 -10.35
C TRP A 47 4.61 2.56 -11.56
N GLY A 48 3.40 2.01 -11.39
CA GLY A 48 2.65 1.35 -12.44
C GLY A 48 2.28 2.28 -13.59
N TRP A 49 2.09 3.58 -13.32
CA TRP A 49 1.87 4.57 -14.37
C TRP A 49 3.10 4.73 -15.27
N PHE A 50 4.29 4.82 -14.68
CA PHE A 50 5.55 4.91 -15.43
C PHE A 50 5.90 3.60 -16.14
N ALA A 51 5.64 2.46 -15.51
CA ALA A 51 5.87 1.14 -16.08
C ALA A 51 4.77 0.68 -17.06
N GLN A 52 3.73 1.52 -17.31
CA GLN A 52 2.54 1.17 -18.08
C GLN A 52 1.87 -0.15 -17.61
N ALA A 53 2.02 -0.47 -16.32
CA ALA A 53 1.54 -1.68 -15.68
C ALA A 53 0.12 -1.48 -15.13
N PHE A 54 -0.86 -1.29 -16.02
CA PHE A 54 -2.25 -0.99 -15.65
C PHE A 54 -2.92 -2.07 -14.78
N ALA A 55 -2.51 -3.33 -14.94
CA ALA A 55 -2.99 -4.44 -14.10
C ALA A 55 -2.61 -4.23 -12.62
N VAL A 56 -1.38 -3.78 -12.37
CA VAL A 56 -0.90 -3.47 -11.01
C VAL A 56 -1.67 -2.29 -10.44
N ILE A 57 -1.88 -1.23 -11.23
CA ILE A 57 -2.67 -0.06 -10.79
C ILE A 57 -4.09 -0.48 -10.38
N GLY A 58 -4.78 -1.27 -11.22
CA GLY A 58 -6.12 -1.74 -10.92
C GLY A 58 -6.19 -2.56 -9.63
N LEU A 59 -5.21 -3.44 -9.40
CA LEU A 59 -5.09 -4.21 -8.17
C LEU A 59 -4.91 -3.31 -6.94
N GLN A 60 -4.05 -2.29 -7.03
CA GLN A 60 -3.84 -1.37 -5.91
C GLN A 60 -5.08 -0.55 -5.56
N ILE A 61 -5.86 -0.14 -6.57
CA ILE A 61 -7.13 0.56 -6.36
C ILE A 61 -8.14 -0.36 -5.67
N ALA A 62 -8.25 -1.62 -6.11
CA ALA A 62 -9.12 -2.60 -5.47
C ALA A 62 -8.73 -2.86 -4.01
N LEU A 63 -7.43 -3.03 -3.74
CA LEU A 63 -6.91 -3.20 -2.38
C LEU A 63 -7.16 -1.97 -1.51
N ALA A 64 -6.98 -0.75 -2.04
CA ALA A 64 -7.29 0.47 -1.32
C ALA A 64 -8.77 0.55 -0.94
N ALA A 65 -9.68 0.19 -1.86
CA ALA A 65 -11.12 0.15 -1.58
C ALA A 65 -11.49 -0.89 -0.50
N LEU A 66 -10.92 -2.10 -0.58
CA LEU A 66 -11.11 -3.15 0.43
C LEU A 66 -10.58 -2.72 1.80
N ASN A 67 -9.41 -2.09 1.85
CA ASN A 67 -8.82 -1.54 3.06
C ASN A 67 -9.74 -0.46 3.68
N MET A 68 -10.24 0.49 2.87
CA MET A 68 -11.20 1.50 3.35
C MET A 68 -12.50 0.88 3.89
N HIS A 69 -13.00 -0.17 3.25
CA HIS A 69 -14.20 -0.88 3.71
C HIS A 69 -13.95 -1.62 5.03
N GLY A 70 -12.77 -2.22 5.21
CA GLY A 70 -12.39 -2.91 6.45
C GLY A 70 -12.29 -1.98 7.66
N VAL A 71 -11.81 -0.74 7.45
CA VAL A 71 -11.75 0.27 8.53
C VAL A 71 -13.14 0.71 8.97
N LYS A 72 -14.06 0.96 8.04
CA LYS A 72 -15.46 1.32 8.36
C LYS A 72 -16.22 0.26 9.17
N LYS A 73 -15.73 -0.97 9.25
CA LYS A 73 -16.31 -2.08 10.00
C LYS A 73 -15.62 -2.36 11.35
N THR A 74 -14.51 -1.67 11.63
CA THR A 74 -13.68 -1.87 12.83
C THR A 74 -13.94 -0.80 13.91
N ASP A 75 -14.77 0.19 13.60
CA ASP A 75 -15.46 1.08 14.55
C ASP A 75 -16.91 0.59 14.75
#